data_AF-A0A961IXM3-F1
#
_entry.id   AF-A0A961IXM3-F1
#
_cell.length_a   1.000
_cell.length_b   1.000
_cell.length_c   1.000
_cell.angle_alpha   90.00
_cell.angle_beta   90.00
_cell.angle_gamma   90.00
#
_symmetry.space_group_name_H-M   'P 1'
#
loop_
_entity.id
_entity.type
_entity.pdbx_description
1 polymer ?
#
loop_
_entity_poly.entity_id
_entity_poly.type
_entity_poly.pdbx_seq_one_letter_code
_entity_poly.pdbx_strand_id
1 'polypeptide(L)'
;MIGRIAGRLEYKALDHLLIDVRGVGYVVFATDRTLAALPGPGEAVALYTDLLVREDLLQLYGFPTLVEKEWFRLLLSVQGVGAKAALAILGALGPDGVSRAIALGDWNAVKAAKGVGPKTAQRVVNELKDKAPAVMAMSATSVAAGAEDVLFEPGAPGDAAARAAAGPGARAPGAPASHPAAQAE
;
A
#
# COMPACT_ATOMS: atom_id res chain seq x y z
N MET A 1 5.53 -10.12 4.91
CA MET A 1 4.37 -9.21 4.73
C MET A 1 4.31 -8.81 3.26
N ILE A 2 3.14 -8.81 2.63
CA ILE A 2 2.96 -8.41 1.22
C ILE A 2 2.64 -6.92 1.20
N GLY A 3 3.56 -6.07 0.73
CA GLY A 3 3.44 -4.61 0.83
C GLY A 3 2.85 -3.92 -0.39
N ARG A 4 3.00 -4.52 -1.57
CA ARG A 4 2.47 -4.08 -2.86
C ARG A 4 2.38 -5.28 -3.79
N ILE A 5 1.38 -5.28 -4.66
CA ILE A 5 1.22 -6.23 -5.76
C ILE A 5 1.06 -5.46 -7.07
N ALA A 6 1.62 -5.99 -8.14
CA ALA A 6 1.48 -5.45 -9.49
C ALA A 6 1.37 -6.61 -10.47
N GLY A 7 0.34 -6.59 -11.31
CA GLY A 7 0.01 -7.72 -12.17
C GLY A 7 -1.15 -7.40 -13.10
N ARG A 8 -1.78 -8.45 -13.64
CA ARG A 8 -2.97 -8.32 -14.49
C ARG A 8 -4.22 -8.57 -13.67
N LEU A 9 -5.22 -7.73 -13.86
CA LEU A 9 -6.53 -7.93 -13.25
C LEU A 9 -7.27 -9.02 -14.02
N GLU A 10 -7.53 -10.17 -13.40
CA GLU A 10 -8.22 -11.28 -14.07
C GLU A 10 -9.73 -11.23 -13.85
N TYR A 11 -10.15 -10.82 -12.66
CA TYR A 11 -11.56 -10.87 -12.25
C TYR A 11 -11.88 -9.77 -11.23
N LYS A 12 -13.10 -9.23 -11.33
CA LYS A 12 -13.69 -8.32 -10.33
C LYS A 12 -15.00 -8.90 -9.81
N ALA A 13 -15.11 -9.01 -8.50
CA ALA A 13 -16.35 -9.23 -7.76
C ALA A 13 -16.84 -7.91 -7.14
N LEU A 14 -17.89 -8.00 -6.31
CA LEU A 14 -18.47 -6.86 -5.61
C LEU A 14 -17.58 -6.33 -4.48
N ASP A 15 -16.76 -7.19 -3.86
CA ASP A 15 -15.96 -6.86 -2.67
C ASP A 15 -14.47 -7.20 -2.80
N HIS A 16 -14.09 -7.91 -3.87
CA HIS A 16 -12.73 -8.33 -4.11
C HIS A 16 -12.40 -8.40 -5.60
N LEU A 17 -11.12 -8.57 -5.89
CA LEU A 17 -10.58 -8.75 -7.22
C LEU A 17 -9.50 -9.84 -7.22
N LEU A 18 -9.23 -10.41 -8.39
CA LEU A 18 -8.16 -11.38 -8.61
C LEU A 18 -7.06 -10.72 -9.44
N ILE A 19 -5.83 -10.68 -8.93
CA ILE A 19 -4.65 -10.22 -9.66
C ILE A 19 -3.75 -11.41 -9.96
N ASP A 20 -3.50 -11.69 -11.23
CA ASP A 20 -2.43 -12.59 -11.63
C ASP A 20 -1.08 -11.87 -11.57
N VAL A 21 -0.16 -12.43 -10.79
CA VAL A 21 1.23 -12.00 -10.75
C VAL A 21 2.10 -13.17 -11.16
N ARG A 22 2.38 -13.26 -12.47
CA ARG A 22 3.25 -14.29 -13.06
C ARG A 22 2.76 -15.72 -12.76
N GLY A 23 1.46 -15.96 -12.90
CA GLY A 23 0.84 -17.28 -12.69
C GLY A 23 0.39 -17.56 -11.26
N VAL A 24 0.51 -16.59 -10.34
CA VAL A 24 -0.03 -16.68 -8.98
C VAL A 24 -1.19 -15.71 -8.83
N GLY A 25 -2.39 -16.25 -8.61
CA GLY A 25 -3.61 -15.48 -8.40
C GLY A 25 -3.77 -15.00 -6.96
N TYR A 26 -3.74 -13.69 -6.75
CA TYR A 26 -3.99 -13.05 -5.47
C TYR A 26 -5.42 -12.55 -5.39
N VAL A 27 -6.19 -13.04 -4.42
CA VAL A 27 -7.50 -12.48 -4.06
C VAL A 27 -7.29 -11.30 -3.13
N VAL A 28 -7.76 -10.13 -3.55
CA VAL A 28 -7.51 -8.84 -2.88
C VAL A 28 -8.85 -8.16 -2.62
N PHE A 29 -9.14 -7.89 -1.36
CA PHE A 29 -10.33 -7.14 -0.95
C PHE A 29 -10.07 -5.64 -1.06
N ALA A 30 -11.03 -4.89 -1.58
CA ALA A 30 -10.91 -3.44 -1.75
C ALA A 30 -12.26 -2.76 -1.49
N THR A 31 -12.25 -1.43 -1.42
CA THR A 31 -13.50 -0.67 -1.29
C THR A 31 -14.26 -0.62 -2.62
N ASP A 32 -15.59 -0.46 -2.58
CA ASP A 32 -16.42 -0.25 -3.77
C ASP A 32 -15.89 0.90 -4.64
N ARG A 33 -15.41 1.98 -3.99
CA ARG A 33 -14.78 3.13 -4.66
C ARG A 33 -13.53 2.71 -5.42
N THR A 34 -12.65 1.91 -4.80
CA THR A 34 -11.44 1.41 -5.45
C THR A 34 -11.80 0.48 -6.62
N LEU A 35 -12.72 -0.46 -6.43
CA LEU A 35 -13.14 -1.41 -7.48
C LEU A 35 -13.70 -0.71 -8.71
N ALA A 36 -14.47 0.37 -8.50
CA ALA A 36 -15.01 1.21 -9.56
C ALA A 36 -13.95 2.04 -10.30
N ALA A 37 -12.89 2.47 -9.60
CA ALA A 37 -11.79 3.25 -10.19
C ALA A 37 -10.77 2.41 -10.97
N LEU A 38 -10.74 1.09 -10.72
CA LEU A 38 -9.78 0.21 -11.37
C LEU A 38 -10.14 -0.10 -12.84
N PRO A 39 -9.14 -0.40 -13.69
CA PRO A 39 -9.34 -0.76 -15.10
C PRO A 39 -10.12 -2.06 -15.28
N GLY A 40 -10.47 -2.44 -16.52
CA GLY A 40 -11.18 -3.68 -16.82
C GLY A 40 -10.32 -4.94 -16.63
N PRO A 41 -10.92 -6.15 -16.62
CA PRO A 41 -10.17 -7.40 -16.68
C PRO A 41 -9.24 -7.46 -17.91
N GLY A 42 -8.05 -8.06 -17.75
CA GLY A 42 -6.97 -8.15 -18.72
C GLY A 42 -5.92 -7.04 -18.63
N GLU A 43 -6.25 -5.93 -17.98
CA GLU A 43 -5.38 -4.75 -17.87
C GLU A 43 -4.42 -4.82 -16.67
N ALA A 44 -3.36 -4.03 -16.75
CA ALA A 44 -2.37 -3.92 -15.70
C ALA A 44 -2.92 -3.14 -14.50
N VAL A 45 -2.62 -3.61 -13.29
CA VAL A 45 -3.02 -2.97 -12.05
C VAL A 45 -1.91 -3.09 -11.02
N ALA A 46 -1.76 -2.06 -10.18
CA ALA A 46 -0.89 -2.10 -9.02
C ALA A 46 -1.61 -1.56 -7.79
N LEU A 47 -1.51 -2.28 -6.67
CA LEU A 47 -2.12 -1.90 -5.40
C LEU A 47 -1.11 -2.01 -4.27
N TYR A 48 -1.13 -1.04 -3.37
CA TYR A 48 -0.54 -1.18 -2.05
C TYR A 48 -1.38 -2.15 -1.25
N THR A 49 -0.73 -3.03 -0.49
CA THR A 49 -1.43 -4.09 0.21
C THR A 49 -1.16 -4.09 1.70
N ASP A 50 -2.15 -4.55 2.44
CA ASP A 50 -2.04 -4.91 3.85
C ASP A 50 -2.55 -6.35 4.05
N LEU A 51 -1.70 -7.19 4.64
CA LEU A 51 -2.02 -8.60 4.89
C LEU A 51 -2.52 -8.73 6.32
N LEU A 52 -3.81 -9.00 6.48
CA LEU A 52 -4.43 -9.28 7.75
C LEU A 52 -4.34 -10.77 8.07
N VAL A 53 -3.67 -11.08 9.18
CA VAL A 53 -3.46 -12.44 9.67
C VAL A 53 -4.21 -12.61 10.99
N ARG A 54 -5.12 -13.58 11.03
CA ARG A 54 -5.75 -14.12 12.25
C ARG A 54 -5.53 -15.64 12.27
N GLU A 55 -5.90 -16.29 13.37
CA GLU A 55 -5.67 -17.73 13.58
C GLU A 55 -6.23 -18.62 12.46
N ASP A 56 -7.40 -18.26 11.92
CA ASP A 56 -8.14 -19.02 10.90
C ASP A 56 -8.29 -18.26 9.58
N LEU A 57 -7.65 -17.08 9.45
CA LEU A 57 -7.94 -16.17 8.35
C LEU A 57 -6.69 -15.43 7.86
N LEU A 58 -6.43 -15.57 6.56
CA LEU A 58 -5.43 -14.81 5.82
C LEU A 58 -6.15 -14.01 4.73
N GLN A 59 -6.19 -12.69 4.88
CA GLN A 59 -6.86 -11.81 3.92
C GLN A 59 -5.95 -10.67 3.48
N LEU A 60 -5.91 -10.44 2.17
CA LEU A 60 -5.14 -9.36 1.57
C LEU A 60 -6.08 -8.21 1.21
N TYR A 61 -5.78 -7.02 1.70
CA TYR A 61 -6.50 -5.79 1.38
C TYR A 61 -5.67 -4.92 0.46
N GLY A 62 -6.31 -4.30 -0.54
CA GLY A 62 -5.65 -3.50 -1.58
C GLY A 62 -6.13 -2.05 -1.61
N PHE A 63 -5.18 -1.14 -1.82
CA PHE A 63 -5.40 0.30 -1.87
C PHE A 63 -4.62 0.91 -3.05
N PRO A 64 -5.20 1.89 -3.77
CA PRO A 64 -4.54 2.54 -4.90
C PRO A 64 -3.39 3.44 -4.43
N THR A 65 -3.48 4.00 -3.22
CA THR A 65 -2.47 4.91 -2.65
C THR A 65 -1.96 4.40 -1.31
N LEU A 66 -0.74 4.82 -0.96
CA LEU A 66 -0.16 4.53 0.35
C LEU A 66 -0.96 5.21 1.48
N VAL A 67 -1.47 6.41 1.24
CA VAL A 67 -2.28 7.17 2.20
C VAL A 67 -3.55 6.42 2.58
N GLU A 68 -4.25 5.82 1.60
CA GLU A 68 -5.43 4.99 1.88
C GLU A 68 -5.08 3.74 2.69
N LYS A 69 -3.97 3.08 2.38
CA LYS A 69 -3.48 1.94 3.17
C LYS A 69 -3.21 2.34 4.61
N GLU A 70 -2.53 3.46 4.84
CA GLU A 70 -2.20 3.91 6.20
C GLU A 70 -3.45 4.33 6.97
N TRP A 71 -4.45 4.93 6.31
CA TRP A 71 -5.75 5.15 6.92
C TRP A 71 -6.45 3.85 7.32
N PHE A 72 -6.42 2.82 6.47
CA PHE A 72 -6.99 1.51 6.79
C PHE A 72 -6.33 0.90 8.03
N ARG A 73 -4.99 0.91 8.09
CA ARG A 73 -4.23 0.44 9.26
C ARG A 73 -4.58 1.23 10.51
N LEU A 74 -4.71 2.55 10.39
CA LEU A 74 -5.04 3.40 11.52
C LEU A 74 -6.46 3.12 12.03
N LEU A 75 -7.43 2.94 11.13
CA LEU A 75 -8.81 2.56 11.47
C LEU A 75 -8.86 1.20 12.18
N LEU A 76 -8.08 0.21 11.75
CA LEU A 76 -7.97 -1.09 12.42
C LEU A 76 -7.42 -1.00 13.85
N SER A 77 -6.71 0.08 14.20
CA SER A 77 -6.21 0.27 15.57
C SER A 77 -7.30 0.66 16.58
N VAL A 78 -8.49 1.05 16.10
CA VAL A 78 -9.62 1.44 16.95
C VAL A 78 -10.35 0.20 17.44
N GLN A 79 -10.61 0.14 18.74
CA GLN A 79 -11.32 -1.01 19.32
C GLN A 79 -12.73 -1.13 18.73
N GLY A 80 -13.07 -2.33 18.24
CA GLY A 80 -14.38 -2.61 17.64
C GLY A 80 -14.49 -2.22 16.16
N VAL A 81 -13.40 -1.75 15.54
CA VAL A 81 -13.31 -1.56 14.09
C VAL A 81 -12.56 -2.75 13.47
N GLY A 82 -13.30 -3.61 12.78
CA GLY A 82 -12.72 -4.66 11.94
C GLY A 82 -12.48 -4.19 10.51
N ALA A 83 -11.78 -5.01 9.72
CA ALA A 83 -11.44 -4.67 8.33
C ALA A 83 -12.65 -4.31 7.46
N LYS A 84 -13.78 -5.01 7.60
CA LYS A 84 -15.00 -4.67 6.86
C LYS A 84 -15.53 -3.28 7.19
N ALA A 85 -15.50 -2.89 8.46
CA ALA A 85 -15.90 -1.56 8.90
C ALA A 85 -14.91 -0.49 8.43
N ALA A 86 -13.60 -0.76 8.51
CA ALA A 86 -12.56 0.14 8.01
C ALA A 86 -12.69 0.39 6.49
N LEU A 87 -12.90 -0.67 5.69
CA LEU A 87 -13.19 -0.54 4.26
C LEU A 87 -14.49 0.23 3.99
N ALA A 88 -15.55 0.00 4.78
CA ALA A 88 -16.79 0.73 4.62
C ALA A 88 -16.64 2.24 4.90
N ILE A 89 -15.86 2.60 5.94
CA ILE A 89 -15.53 3.99 6.27
C ILE A 89 -14.75 4.63 5.13
N LEU A 90 -13.72 3.96 4.63
CA LEU A 90 -12.91 4.47 3.51
C LEU A 90 -13.67 4.53 2.20
N GLY A 91 -14.52 3.55 1.90
CA GLY A 91 -15.35 3.56 0.71
C GLY A 91 -16.37 4.70 0.71
N ALA A 92 -16.99 4.98 1.86
CA ALA A 92 -17.98 6.04 2.01
C ALA A 92 -17.35 7.45 1.95
N LEU A 93 -16.26 7.68 2.69
CA LEU A 93 -15.71 9.02 2.88
C LEU A 93 -14.47 9.30 2.02
N GLY A 94 -13.70 8.27 1.67
CA GLY A 94 -12.35 8.42 1.13
C GLY A 94 -11.33 8.94 2.17
N PRO A 95 -10.04 9.00 1.81
CA PRO A 95 -8.99 9.42 2.74
C PRO A 95 -9.18 10.87 3.24
N ASP A 96 -9.57 11.79 2.36
CA ASP A 96 -9.80 13.19 2.74
C ASP A 96 -11.07 13.38 3.57
N GLY A 97 -12.12 12.61 3.27
CA GLY A 97 -13.36 12.64 4.04
C GLY A 97 -13.17 12.10 5.46
N VAL A 98 -12.39 11.02 5.61
CA VAL A 98 -12.01 10.49 6.93
C VAL A 98 -11.18 11.52 7.70
N SER A 99 -10.20 12.13 7.03
CA SER A 99 -9.38 13.20 7.61
C SER A 99 -10.25 14.34 8.15
N ARG A 100 -11.16 14.85 7.31
CA ARG A 100 -12.09 15.93 7.68
C ARG A 100 -13.00 15.55 8.83
N ALA A 101 -13.58 14.35 8.80
CA ALA A 101 -14.49 13.87 9.84
C ALA A 101 -13.80 13.82 11.22
N ILE A 102 -12.55 13.34 11.26
CA ILE A 102 -11.77 13.29 12.51
C ILE A 102 -11.40 14.70 12.98
N ALA A 103 -10.93 15.56 12.07
CA ALA A 103 -10.52 16.92 12.40
C ALA A 103 -11.68 17.77 12.97
N LEU A 104 -12.88 17.62 12.40
CA LEU A 104 -14.09 18.36 12.81
C LEU A 104 -14.85 17.70 13.96
N GLY A 105 -14.47 16.49 14.39
CA GLY A 105 -15.25 15.75 15.38
C GLY A 105 -16.57 15.18 14.84
N ASP A 106 -16.74 15.09 13.52
CA ASP A 106 -17.99 14.69 12.87
C ASP A 106 -18.15 13.16 12.81
N TRP A 107 -18.62 12.60 13.92
CA TRP A 107 -18.93 11.17 14.01
C TRP A 107 -20.17 10.79 13.19
N ASN A 108 -21.02 11.72 12.76
CA ASN A 108 -22.17 11.40 11.91
C ASN A 108 -21.72 10.99 10.51
N ALA A 109 -20.70 11.66 9.97
CA ALA A 109 -20.07 11.27 8.72
C ALA A 109 -19.51 9.83 8.79
N VAL A 110 -18.83 9.48 9.89
CA VAL A 110 -18.29 8.12 10.08
C VAL A 110 -19.40 7.07 10.25
N LYS A 111 -20.49 7.42 10.94
CA LYS A 111 -21.67 6.55 11.11
C LYS A 111 -22.39 6.23 9.81
N ALA A 112 -22.24 7.03 8.76
CA ALA A 112 -22.85 6.76 7.45
C ALA A 112 -22.29 5.48 6.79
N ALA A 113 -21.11 5.02 7.22
CA ALA A 113 -20.52 3.78 6.73
C ALA A 113 -21.31 2.54 7.18
N LYS A 114 -21.54 1.61 6.25
CA LYS A 114 -22.29 0.37 6.50
C LYS A 114 -21.61 -0.47 7.60
N GLY A 115 -22.36 -0.83 8.62
CA GLY A 115 -21.87 -1.64 9.74
C GLY A 115 -21.16 -0.85 10.85
N VAL A 116 -21.17 0.50 10.79
CA VAL A 116 -20.64 1.36 11.86
C VAL A 116 -21.78 1.89 12.72
N GLY A 117 -21.79 1.48 13.99
CA GLY A 117 -22.75 1.98 14.99
C GLY A 117 -22.36 3.34 15.57
N PRO A 118 -23.29 4.06 16.22
CA PRO A 118 -23.02 5.38 16.81
C PRO A 118 -21.90 5.37 17.85
N LYS A 119 -21.84 4.33 18.69
CA LYS A 119 -20.76 4.16 19.69
C LYS A 119 -19.39 3.98 19.03
N THR A 120 -19.32 3.15 17.98
CA THR A 120 -18.09 2.94 17.23
C THR A 120 -17.66 4.19 16.48
N ALA A 121 -18.59 4.91 15.86
CA ALA A 121 -18.29 6.16 15.16
C ALA A 121 -17.71 7.24 16.07
N GLN A 122 -18.31 7.44 17.26
CA GLN A 122 -17.78 8.37 18.27
C GLN A 122 -16.39 7.94 18.74
N ARG A 123 -16.19 6.64 18.98
CA ARG A 123 -14.89 6.08 19.37
C ARG A 123 -13.83 6.32 18.30
N VAL A 124 -14.14 6.08 17.02
CA VAL A 124 -13.22 6.33 15.90
C VAL A 124 -12.75 7.77 15.90
N VAL A 125 -13.67 8.74 15.97
CA VAL A 125 -13.32 10.15 15.97
C VAL A 125 -12.47 10.54 17.19
N ASN A 126 -12.83 10.05 18.38
CA ASN A 126 -12.13 10.39 19.61
C ASN A 126 -10.73 9.75 19.70
N GLU A 127 -10.62 8.45 19.43
CA GLU A 127 -9.34 7.72 19.52
C GLU A 127 -8.37 8.10 18.40
N LEU A 128 -8.87 8.47 17.22
CA LEU A 128 -8.02 8.84 16.09
C LEU A 128 -7.62 10.31 16.07
N LYS A 129 -8.25 11.18 16.87
CA LYS A 129 -7.90 12.61 16.91
C LYS A 129 -6.41 12.85 17.16
N ASP A 130 -5.80 12.05 18.03
CA ASP A 130 -4.38 12.18 18.39
C ASP A 130 -3.44 11.48 17.41
N LYS A 131 -3.93 10.48 16.67
CA LYS A 131 -3.12 9.63 15.76
C LYS A 131 -3.20 10.03 14.29
N ALA A 132 -4.33 10.64 13.90
CA ALA A 132 -4.62 11.09 12.55
C ALA A 132 -3.62 12.12 11.96
N PRO A 133 -3.02 13.05 12.73
CA PRO A 133 -2.11 14.05 12.17
C PRO A 133 -0.94 13.47 11.38
N ALA A 134 -0.42 12.30 11.79
CA ALA A 134 0.66 11.62 11.06
C ALA A 134 0.24 11.17 9.66
N VAL A 135 -0.99 10.64 9.51
CA VAL A 135 -1.52 10.19 8.22
C VAL A 135 -1.97 11.36 7.36
N MET A 136 -2.53 12.41 7.96
CA MET A 136 -2.89 13.65 7.27
C MET A 136 -1.66 14.34 6.67
N ALA A 137 -0.52 14.34 7.38
CA ALA A 137 0.72 14.90 6.86
C ALA A 137 1.22 14.17 5.60
N MET A 138 1.07 12.84 5.53
CA MET A 138 1.39 12.06 4.33
C MET A 138 0.51 12.43 3.13
N SER A 139 -0.78 12.70 3.38
CA SER A 139 -1.68 13.20 2.33
C SER A 139 -1.18 14.53 1.77
N ALA A 140 -0.83 15.48 2.66
CA ALA A 140 -0.30 16.80 2.28
C ALA A 140 0.99 16.72 1.45
N THR A 141 1.90 15.80 1.78
CA THR A 141 3.13 15.57 0.99
C THR A 141 2.83 14.92 -0.37
N SER A 142 1.81 14.06 -0.45
CA SER A 142 1.41 13.41 -1.71
C SER A 142 0.83 14.42 -2.71
N VAL A 143 0.03 15.40 -2.24
CA VAL A 143 -0.50 16.49 -3.11
C VAL A 143 0.61 17.45 -3.58
N ALA A 144 1.67 17.62 -2.79
CA ALA A 144 2.83 18.41 -3.18
C ALA A 144 3.76 17.68 -4.19
N ALA A 145 3.61 16.36 -4.33
CA ALA A 145 4.53 15.50 -5.07
C ALA A 145 3.94 14.85 -6.35
N GLY A 146 2.68 15.08 -6.74
CA GLY A 146 2.20 14.48 -7.98
C GLY A 146 0.76 14.81 -8.40
N ALA A 147 0.65 15.73 -9.36
CA ALA A 147 -0.39 15.73 -10.38
C ALA A 147 0.09 14.93 -11.60
N GLU A 148 0.59 13.71 -11.38
CA GLU A 148 0.96 12.80 -12.47
C GLU A 148 0.10 11.55 -12.39
N ASP A 149 -0.79 11.45 -13.37
CA ASP A 149 -1.67 10.34 -13.66
C ASP A 149 -0.83 9.06 -13.78
N VAL A 150 -0.94 8.16 -12.79
CA VAL A 150 -0.16 6.92 -12.78
C VAL A 150 -0.85 5.84 -13.62
N LEU A 151 -0.87 6.08 -14.93
CA LEU A 151 -1.04 5.05 -15.95
C LEU A 151 0.34 4.40 -16.18
N PHE A 152 0.62 3.34 -15.41
CA PHE A 152 1.78 2.50 -15.68
C PHE A 152 1.50 1.58 -16.87
N GLU A 153 2.15 1.83 -18.00
CA GLU A 153 2.23 0.85 -19.09
C GLU A 153 2.98 -0.42 -18.61
N PRO A 154 2.46 -1.63 -18.90
CA PRO A 154 3.16 -2.85 -18.59
C PRO A 154 4.34 -3.03 -19.56
N GLY A 155 5.55 -2.74 -19.10
CA GLY A 155 6.77 -3.04 -19.84
C GLY A 155 6.91 -4.54 -20.11
N ALA A 156 6.93 -4.91 -21.39
CA ALA A 156 7.28 -6.25 -21.86
C ALA A 156 8.74 -6.59 -21.47
N PRO A 157 9.08 -7.87 -21.23
CA PRO A 157 10.40 -8.26 -20.76
C PRO A 157 11.40 -8.29 -21.92
N GLY A 158 12.39 -7.40 -21.90
CA GLY A 158 13.55 -7.43 -22.81
C GLY A 158 14.60 -6.39 -22.43
N ASP A 159 15.82 -6.85 -22.15
CA ASP A 159 17.08 -6.08 -22.13
C ASP A 159 17.41 -5.16 -20.94
N ALA A 160 17.25 -5.65 -19.71
CA ALA A 160 17.91 -5.09 -18.51
C ALA A 160 19.13 -5.90 -18.03
N ALA A 161 19.82 -6.63 -18.91
CA ALA A 161 20.97 -7.47 -18.54
C ALA A 161 22.35 -6.84 -18.79
N ALA A 162 22.47 -5.55 -19.16
CA ALA A 162 23.76 -5.00 -19.63
C ALA A 162 24.33 -3.80 -18.85
N ARG A 163 23.80 -3.40 -17.69
CA ARG A 163 24.28 -2.17 -17.01
C ARG A 163 24.63 -2.26 -15.52
N ALA A 164 24.83 -3.47 -14.98
CA ALA A 164 25.32 -3.65 -13.62
C ALA A 164 26.75 -4.22 -13.60
N ALA A 165 27.72 -3.44 -14.09
CA ALA A 165 29.14 -3.69 -13.84
C ALA A 165 29.89 -2.36 -13.72
N ALA A 166 29.67 -1.65 -12.62
CA ALA A 166 30.54 -0.57 -12.15
C ALA A 166 30.52 -0.59 -10.62
N GLY A 167 31.37 -1.43 -10.03
CA GLY A 167 31.58 -1.49 -8.59
C GLY A 167 32.42 -0.29 -8.10
N PRO A 168 32.19 0.22 -6.88
CA PRO A 168 33.05 1.24 -6.29
C PRO A 168 34.17 0.58 -5.49
N GLY A 169 35.42 0.96 -5.74
CA GLY A 169 36.55 0.39 -4.99
C GLY A 169 37.89 0.98 -5.37
N ALA A 170 38.06 2.28 -5.11
CA ALA A 170 39.35 2.94 -5.19
C ALA A 170 40.33 2.35 -4.15
N ARG A 171 41.52 1.92 -4.60
CA ARG A 171 42.74 1.94 -3.78
C ARG A 171 43.98 2.11 -4.68
N ALA A 172 44.71 3.19 -4.45
CA ALA A 172 45.95 3.55 -5.14
C ALA A 172 47.08 2.54 -4.85
N PRO A 173 48.09 2.40 -5.74
CA PRO A 173 49.15 1.41 -5.59
C PRO A 173 50.26 1.92 -4.64
N GLY A 174 50.50 1.18 -3.56
CA GLY A 174 51.71 1.28 -2.75
C GLY A 174 52.82 0.42 -3.35
N ALA A 175 54.03 1.00 -3.44
CA ALA A 175 55.25 0.45 -4.02
C ALA A 175 55.69 -0.92 -3.45
N PRO A 176 56.52 -1.70 -4.18
CA PRO A 176 56.96 -3.03 -3.76
C PRO A 176 58.14 -2.95 -2.78
N ALA A 177 57.98 -3.56 -1.60
CA ALA A 177 59.10 -3.87 -0.71
C ALA A 177 59.49 -5.35 -0.87
N SER A 178 60.76 -5.53 -1.19
CA SER A 178 61.54 -6.76 -1.35
C SER A 178 61.60 -7.64 -0.10
N HIS A 179 61.61 -8.97 -0.28
CA HIS A 179 62.61 -9.88 0.29
C HIS A 179 62.48 -11.33 -0.29
N PRO A 180 63.52 -12.18 -0.17
CA PRO A 180 63.84 -13.24 -1.12
C PRO A 180 63.52 -14.65 -0.61
N ALA A 181 63.35 -15.59 -1.54
CA ALA A 181 63.48 -17.03 -1.30
C ALA A 181 64.26 -17.58 -2.51
N ALA A 182 65.55 -17.93 -2.41
CA ALA A 182 66.09 -19.12 -1.76
C ALA A 182 65.64 -20.44 -2.45
N GLN A 183 66.47 -20.84 -3.42
CA GLN A 183 66.97 -22.20 -3.71
C GLN A 183 66.00 -23.30 -4.19
N ALA A 184 66.04 -23.53 -5.49
CA ALA A 184 66.34 -24.80 -6.18
C ALA A 184 66.83 -24.34 -7.58
N GLU A 185 68.00 -24.66 -8.11
CA GLU A 185 68.86 -25.84 -8.11
C GLU A 185 70.28 -25.38 -8.51
#